data_AF-A0AAD4UP15-F1
#
_entry.id   AF-A0AAD4UP15-F1
#
_cell.length_a   1.000
_cell.length_b   1.000
_cell.length_c   1.000
_cell.angle_alpha   90.00
_cell.angle_beta   90.00
_cell.angle_gamma   90.00
#
_symmetry.space_group_name_H-M   'P 1'
#
loop_
_entity.id
_entity.type
_entity.pdbx_description
1 polymer ?
#
loop_
_entity_poly.entity_id
_entity_poly.type
_entity_poly.pdbx_seq_one_letter_code
_entity_poly.pdbx_strand_id
1 'polypeptide(L)'
;MLITKPRRLRKNLGGGMRHVGILCAVALVALHENVANLDTDHKRAKILAEGLNQIKELRVDIDTVETNIIKLPPRTCCGSLRLV
;
A
#
# COMPACT_ATOMS: atom_id res chain seq x y z
N MET A 1 -9.42 -12.24 -28.73
CA MET A 1 -8.13 -11.58 -29.07
C MET A 1 -7.46 -10.83 -27.91
N LEU A 2 -8.19 -10.33 -26.90
CA LEU A 2 -7.63 -9.52 -25.81
C LEU A 2 -6.56 -10.22 -24.95
N ILE A 3 -6.64 -11.53 -24.76
CA ILE A 3 -5.74 -12.28 -23.86
C ILE A 3 -4.54 -12.91 -24.61
N THR A 4 -4.65 -13.13 -25.91
CA THR A 4 -3.63 -13.84 -26.70
C THR A 4 -2.37 -13.00 -26.93
N LYS A 5 -2.50 -11.69 -27.22
CA LYS A 5 -1.34 -10.79 -27.40
C LYS A 5 -0.55 -10.62 -26.08
N PRO A 6 -1.19 -10.31 -24.93
CA PRO A 6 -0.48 -10.21 -23.64
C PRO A 6 0.19 -11.53 -23.20
N ARG A 7 -0.43 -12.69 -23.47
CA ARG A 7 0.18 -13.99 -23.13
C ARG A 7 1.52 -14.22 -23.84
N ARG A 8 1.61 -13.83 -25.12
CA ARG A 8 2.87 -13.90 -25.89
C ARG A 8 3.92 -12.96 -25.30
N LEU A 9 3.54 -11.71 -25.01
CA LEU A 9 4.46 -10.74 -24.40
C LEU A 9 4.98 -11.21 -23.04
N ARG A 10 4.10 -11.75 -22.17
CA ARG A 10 4.51 -12.34 -20.89
C ARG A 10 5.54 -13.45 -21.07
N LYS A 11 5.40 -14.30 -22.10
CA LYS A 11 6.36 -15.38 -22.36
C LYS A 11 7.70 -14.83 -22.84
N ASN A 12 7.68 -13.83 -23.73
CA ASN A 12 8.89 -13.17 -24.24
C ASN A 12 9.69 -12.47 -23.13
N LEU A 13 9.00 -11.85 -22.17
CA LEU A 13 9.60 -11.22 -20.99
C LEU A 13 10.02 -12.23 -19.91
N GLY A 14 9.91 -13.54 -20.16
CA GLY A 14 10.30 -14.59 -19.22
C GLY A 14 9.25 -14.96 -18.16
N GLY A 15 8.09 -14.31 -18.13
CA GLY A 15 7.02 -14.57 -17.16
C GLY A 15 6.26 -15.89 -17.33
N GLY A 16 6.70 -16.77 -18.24
CA GLY A 16 6.10 -18.09 -18.49
C GLY A 16 6.54 -19.18 -17.52
N MET A 17 6.22 -19.01 -16.23
CA MET A 17 6.56 -19.91 -15.13
C MET A 17 5.87 -21.30 -15.24
N ARG A 18 6.54 -22.36 -14.75
CA ARG A 18 6.05 -23.76 -14.81
C ARG A 18 5.29 -24.20 -13.55
N HIS A 19 5.75 -23.83 -12.36
CA HIS A 19 5.13 -24.21 -11.07
C HIS A 19 4.39 -23.05 -10.39
N VAL A 20 3.75 -22.18 -11.18
CA VAL A 20 3.03 -20.99 -10.67
C VAL A 20 1.76 -21.35 -9.87
N GLY A 21 1.28 -22.60 -9.98
CA GLY A 21 0.06 -23.06 -9.30
C GLY A 21 0.07 -22.84 -7.79
N ILE A 22 1.23 -22.99 -7.13
CA ILE A 22 1.38 -22.74 -5.69
C ILE A 22 1.10 -21.26 -5.37
N LEU A 23 1.63 -20.33 -6.17
CA LEU A 23 1.35 -18.89 -6.02
C LEU A 23 -0.11 -18.56 -6.32
N CYS A 24 -0.69 -19.18 -7.35
CA CYS A 24 -2.10 -18.99 -7.70
C CYS A 24 -3.05 -19.49 -6.61
N ALA A 25 -2.72 -20.59 -5.92
CA ALA A 25 -3.54 -21.12 -4.83
C ALA A 25 -3.63 -20.12 -3.67
N VAL A 26 -2.49 -19.54 -3.25
CA VAL A 26 -2.45 -18.51 -2.21
C VAL A 26 -3.21 -17.26 -2.65
N ALA A 27 -3.04 -16.83 -3.90
CA ALA A 27 -3.76 -15.68 -4.43
C ALA A 27 -5.29 -15.89 -4.46
N LEU A 28 -5.75 -17.11 -4.73
CA LEU A 28 -7.16 -17.46 -4.74
C LEU A 28 -7.76 -17.38 -3.32
N VAL A 29 -7.07 -17.94 -2.32
CA VAL A 29 -7.47 -17.83 -0.91
C VAL A 29 -7.51 -16.37 -0.47
N ALA A 30 -6.48 -15.59 -0.79
CA ALA A 30 -6.43 -14.16 -0.46
C ALA A 30 -7.60 -13.37 -1.09
N LEU A 31 -7.99 -13.70 -2.32
CA LEU A 31 -9.11 -13.03 -2.99
C LEU A 31 -10.47 -13.40 -2.37
N HIS A 32 -10.63 -14.63 -1.88
CA HIS A 32 -11.87 -15.07 -1.25
C HIS A 32 -12.02 -14.58 0.20
N GLU A 33 -10.94 -14.60 0.97
CA GLU A 33 -11.01 -14.40 2.43
C GLU A 33 -10.58 -12.99 2.86
N ASN A 34 -9.64 -12.34 2.16
CA ASN A 34 -9.01 -11.11 2.66
C ASN A 34 -9.60 -9.81 2.08
N VAL A 35 -10.45 -9.86 1.06
CA VAL A 35 -11.01 -8.65 0.45
C VAL A 35 -11.87 -7.85 1.44
N ALA A 36 -12.62 -8.55 2.31
CA ALA A 36 -13.42 -7.91 3.35
C ALA A 36 -12.57 -7.17 4.40
N ASN A 37 -11.30 -7.57 4.58
CA ASN A 37 -10.41 -6.98 5.58
C ASN A 37 -9.86 -5.60 5.17
N LEU A 38 -9.95 -5.23 3.88
CA LEU A 38 -9.47 -3.93 3.39
C LEU A 38 -10.13 -2.74 4.08
N ASP A 39 -11.44 -2.84 4.38
CA ASP A 39 -12.15 -1.80 5.14
C ASP A 39 -11.61 -1.65 6.57
N THR A 40 -11.25 -2.78 7.19
CA THR A 40 -10.62 -2.77 8.52
C THR A 40 -9.25 -2.09 8.47
N ASP A 41 -8.47 -2.32 7.41
CA ASP A 41 -7.17 -1.67 7.25
C ASP A 41 -7.30 -0.17 7.01
N HIS A 42 -8.32 0.28 6.28
CA HIS A 42 -8.63 1.71 6.12
C HIS A 42 -9.00 2.37 7.47
N LYS A 43 -9.84 1.70 8.26
CA LYS A 43 -10.20 2.17 9.61
C LYS A 43 -8.99 2.25 10.54
N ARG A 44 -8.14 1.23 10.52
CA ARG A 44 -6.90 1.19 11.31
C ARG A 44 -5.94 2.31 10.89
N ALA A 45 -5.79 2.56 9.59
CA ALA A 45 -4.96 3.65 9.09
C ALA A 45 -5.46 5.02 9.56
N LYS A 46 -6.77 5.25 9.60
CA LYS A 46 -7.34 6.50 10.15
C LYS A 46 -7.06 6.64 11.65
N ILE A 47 -7.32 5.59 12.43
CA ILE A 47 -7.02 5.58 13.88
C ILE A 47 -5.53 5.83 14.12
N LEU A 48 -4.66 5.22 13.31
CA LEU A 48 -3.22 5.40 13.40
C LEU A 48 -2.82 6.84 13.04
N ALA A 49 -3.40 7.43 11.99
CA ALA A 49 -3.14 8.81 11.59
C ALA A 49 -3.55 9.80 12.69
N GLU A 50 -4.72 9.61 13.29
CA GLU A 50 -5.20 10.39 14.44
C GLU A 50 -4.24 10.28 15.64
N GLY A 51 -3.79 9.06 15.96
CA GLY A 51 -2.83 8.82 17.04
C GLY A 51 -1.46 9.45 16.78
N LEU A 52 -0.97 9.38 15.54
CA LEU A 52 0.31 10.01 15.17
C LEU A 52 0.26 11.54 15.27
N ASN A 53 -0.90 12.15 15.01
CA ASN A 53 -1.09 13.59 15.10
C ASN A 53 -1.11 14.12 16.56
N GLN A 54 -1.18 13.24 17.56
CA GLN A 54 -1.02 13.61 18.97
C GLN A 54 0.45 13.85 19.35
N ILE A 55 1.40 13.38 18.54
CA ILE A 55 2.84 13.55 18.76
C ILE A 55 3.28 14.89 18.17
N LYS A 56 3.72 15.83 19.00
CA LYS A 56 4.05 17.22 18.59
C LYS A 56 5.01 17.36 17.40
N GLU A 57 5.87 16.39 17.19
CA GLU A 57 6.89 16.39 16.14
C GLU A 57 6.40 15.81 14.80
N LEU A 58 5.21 15.20 14.81
CA LEU A 58 4.62 14.55 13.65
C LEU A 58 3.31 15.25 13.31
N ARG A 59 3.15 15.58 12.04
CA ARG A 59 1.90 16.13 11.54
C ARG A 59 1.48 15.30 10.35
N VAL A 60 0.29 14.71 10.47
CA VAL A 60 -0.32 13.89 9.42
C VAL A 60 -1.58 14.59 8.97
N ASP A 61 -1.75 14.71 7.66
CA ASP A 61 -2.98 15.22 7.08
C ASP A 61 -4.01 14.09 6.99
N ILE A 62 -4.99 14.10 7.88
CA ILE A 62 -5.99 13.04 8.02
C ILE A 62 -6.87 12.96 6.76
N ASP A 63 -7.12 14.08 6.10
CA ASP A 63 -7.97 14.15 4.91
C ASP A 63 -7.33 13.41 3.71
N THR A 64 -6.01 13.21 3.75
CA THR A 64 -5.27 12.46 2.71
C THR A 64 -5.24 10.95 2.94
N VAL A 65 -5.75 10.47 4.07
CA VAL A 65 -5.74 9.05 4.45
C VAL A 65 -7.06 8.39 4.02
N GLU A 66 -7.16 8.08 2.73
CA GLU A 66 -8.35 7.45 2.14
C GLU A 66 -8.35 5.92 2.29
N THR A 67 -7.16 5.29 2.29
CA THR A 67 -6.99 3.82 2.27
C THR A 67 -6.10 3.36 3.43
N ASN A 68 -5.26 2.33 3.22
CA ASN A 68 -4.38 1.76 4.23
C ASN A 68 -2.98 2.41 4.28
N ILE A 69 -2.74 3.47 3.51
CA ILE A 69 -1.43 4.14 3.42
C ILE A 69 -1.48 5.50 4.10
N ILE A 70 -0.52 5.76 4.97
CA ILE A 70 -0.30 7.06 5.62
C ILE A 70 1.00 7.66 5.08
N LYS A 71 0.93 8.88 4.57
CA LYS A 71 2.11 9.62 4.12
C LYS A 71 2.65 10.44 5.29
N LEU A 72 3.86 10.11 5.72
CA LEU A 72 4.59 10.91 6.70
C LEU A 72 5.55 11.85 5.99
N PRO A 73 5.57 13.15 6.34
CA PRO A 73 6.61 14.02 5.86
C PRO A 73 7.97 13.53 6.41
N PRO A 74 9.05 13.65 5.63
CA PRO A 74 10.38 13.34 6.12
C PRO A 74 10.64 14.21 7.36
N ARG A 75 11.25 13.63 8.41
CA ARG A 75 11.77 14.44 9.50
C ARG A 75 12.81 15.37 8.90
N THR A 76 12.49 16.65 8.78
CA THR A 76 13.52 17.67 8.64
C THR A 76 14.28 17.64 9.95
N CYS A 77 15.38 16.92 9.93
CA CYS A 77 16.34 16.93 11.02
C CYS A 77 16.84 18.37 11.18
N CYS A 78 16.87 18.82 12.43
CA CYS A 78 17.57 20.01 12.91
C CYS A 78 16.91 21.37 12.65
N GLY A 79 16.69 22.09 13.74
CA GLY A 79 16.56 23.54 13.70
C GLY A 79 17.76 24.16 13.00
N SER A 80 17.49 24.84 11.89
CA SER A 80 18.27 26.00 11.49
C SER A 80 17.34 27.20 11.65
N LEU A 81 17.70 28.05 12.61
CA LEU A 81 17.56 29.49 12.55
C LEU A 81 16.36 30.05 11.78
N ARG A 82 15.34 30.49 12.53
CA ARG A 82 14.71 31.77 12.20
C ARG A 82 15.52 32.88 12.90
N LEU A 83 16.65 33.25 12.30
CA LEU A 83 17.12 34.64 12.28
C LEU A 83 16.45 35.25 11.04
N VAL A 84 15.26 35.83 11.22
CA VAL A 84 14.82 37.17 10.78
C VAL A 84 13.58 37.49 11.62
#